data_AF-A0A0H3L253-F1
#
_entry.id   AF-A0A0H3L253-F1
#
_cell.length_a   1.000
_cell.length_b   1.000
_cell.length_c   1.000
_cell.angle_alpha   90.00
_cell.angle_beta   90.00
_cell.angle_gamma   90.00
#
_symmetry.space_group_name_H-M   'P 1'
#
loop_
_entity.id
_entity.type
_entity.pdbx_description
1 polymer ?
#
loop_
_entity_poly.entity_id
_entity_poly.type
_entity_poly.pdbx_seq_one_letter_code
_entity_poly.pdbx_strand_id
1 'polypeptide(L)'
;MERMNGDTYAYGQFFIKSLIWAGIFVALSQAVSIIVSLIFTDFIHGNPHRSKSNAVSMMEIFPLIMGFIAIIGVFIVFSLSQAIQVIMLRKLYPAFGRRSCLFVALATPLVTIVTWYSYDYLTPTNFSFVGADWVPPYQHGISFTRYFLTLAYQCMVTAFSLLYFDYEVRKRSKKSVLLGTLLITIIAGALWGYHDATVQYHFIDNPADSPSITDS
;
A
#
# COMPACT_ATOMS: atom_id res chain seq x y z
N MET A 1 -5.53 -22.55 -31.41
CA MET A 1 -6.35 -21.86 -30.39
C MET A 1 -6.09 -22.37 -28.96
N GLU A 2 -5.81 -23.66 -28.75
CA GLU A 2 -5.54 -24.22 -27.40
C GLU A 2 -4.31 -23.64 -26.68
N ARG A 3 -3.18 -23.42 -27.37
CA ARG A 3 -1.99 -22.77 -26.74
C ARG A 3 -2.27 -21.34 -26.24
N MET A 4 -3.20 -20.63 -26.88
CA MET A 4 -3.52 -19.24 -26.53
C MET A 4 -4.30 -19.12 -25.22
N ASN A 5 -5.05 -20.17 -24.84
CA ASN A 5 -5.76 -20.24 -23.56
C ASN A 5 -4.80 -20.57 -22.40
N GLY A 6 -3.90 -21.55 -22.58
CA GLY A 6 -2.93 -21.95 -21.54
C GLY A 6 -2.04 -20.80 -21.05
N ASP A 7 -1.54 -19.98 -21.98
CA ASP A 7 -0.71 -18.82 -21.64
C ASP A 7 -1.52 -17.76 -20.89
N THR A 8 -2.78 -17.52 -21.27
CA THR A 8 -3.65 -16.53 -20.61
C THR A 8 -3.84 -16.82 -19.12
N TYR A 9 -4.12 -18.08 -18.81
CA TYR A 9 -4.28 -18.53 -17.43
C TYR A 9 -2.98 -18.40 -16.63
N ALA A 10 -1.83 -18.67 -17.25
CA ALA A 10 -0.53 -18.54 -16.58
C ALA A 10 -0.19 -17.09 -16.19
N TYR A 11 -0.29 -16.13 -17.12
CA TYR A 11 -0.01 -14.71 -16.82
C TYR A 11 -0.97 -14.16 -15.76
N GLY A 12 -2.26 -14.48 -15.85
CA GLY A 12 -3.25 -14.06 -14.86
C GLY A 12 -2.96 -14.60 -13.46
N GLN A 13 -2.62 -15.88 -13.35
CA GLN A 13 -2.25 -16.49 -12.07
C GLN A 13 -1.02 -15.85 -11.43
N PHE A 14 -0.01 -15.45 -12.22
CA PHE A 14 1.17 -14.79 -11.67
C PHE A 14 0.84 -13.43 -11.07
N PHE A 15 0.01 -12.64 -11.74
CA PHE A 15 -0.35 -11.32 -11.23
C PHE A 15 -1.33 -11.38 -10.06
N ILE A 16 -2.23 -12.37 -9.99
CA ILE A 16 -3.03 -12.62 -8.78
C ILE A 16 -2.11 -12.98 -7.61
N LYS A 17 -1.14 -13.88 -7.81
CA LYS A 17 -0.15 -14.21 -6.77
C LYS A 17 0.68 -12.99 -6.37
N SER A 18 1.07 -12.14 -7.33
CA SER A 18 1.79 -10.90 -7.05
C SER A 18 0.94 -9.93 -6.21
N LEU A 19 -0.34 -9.76 -6.56
CA LEU A 19 -1.30 -8.94 -5.80
C LEU A 19 -1.52 -9.47 -4.38
N ILE A 20 -1.63 -10.79 -4.20
CA ILE A 20 -1.72 -11.41 -2.87
C ILE A 20 -0.48 -11.06 -2.05
N TRP A 21 0.72 -11.21 -2.62
CA TRP A 21 1.96 -10.83 -1.94
C TRP A 21 2.02 -9.34 -1.63
N ALA A 22 1.63 -8.47 -2.57
CA ALA A 22 1.54 -7.03 -2.33
C ALA A 22 0.58 -6.73 -1.16
N GLY A 23 -0.59 -7.37 -1.12
CA GLY A 23 -1.54 -7.25 -0.02
C GLY A 23 -0.94 -7.67 1.33
N ILE A 24 -0.26 -8.81 1.36
CA ILE A 24 0.45 -9.29 2.56
C ILE A 24 1.52 -8.28 3.02
N PHE A 25 2.30 -7.72 2.09
CA PHE A 25 3.32 -6.75 2.42
C PHE A 25 2.73 -5.44 2.94
N VAL A 26 1.69 -4.90 2.31
CA VAL A 26 1.03 -3.69 2.82
C VAL A 26 0.42 -3.93 4.21
N ALA A 27 -0.26 -5.06 4.41
CA ALA A 27 -0.81 -5.44 5.72
C ALA A 27 0.27 -5.56 6.79
N LEU A 28 1.41 -6.19 6.45
CA LEU A 28 2.54 -6.30 7.36
C LEU A 28 3.17 -4.94 7.68
N SER A 29 3.33 -4.07 6.67
CA SER A 29 3.84 -2.71 6.88
C SER A 29 2.96 -1.93 7.86
N GLN A 30 1.64 -2.03 7.71
CA GLN A 30 0.66 -1.41 8.60
C GLN A 30 0.72 -2.00 10.01
N ALA A 31 0.80 -3.32 10.11
CA ALA A 31 0.95 -4.00 11.41
C ALA A 31 2.20 -3.55 12.15
N VAL A 32 3.36 -3.55 11.48
CA VAL A 32 4.63 -3.07 12.05
C VAL A 32 4.51 -1.60 12.46
N SER A 33 3.91 -0.76 11.62
CA SER A 33 3.71 0.65 11.93
C SER A 33 2.89 0.87 13.20
N ILE A 34 1.75 0.19 13.34
CA ILE A 34 0.89 0.28 14.53
C ILE A 34 1.65 -0.17 15.78
N ILE A 35 2.32 -1.32 15.71
CA ILE A 35 3.08 -1.86 16.83
C ILE A 35 4.18 -0.89 17.26
N VAL A 36 4.97 -0.40 16.30
CA VAL A 36 6.05 0.57 16.59
C VAL A 36 5.48 1.85 17.18
N SER A 37 4.41 2.39 16.61
CA SER A 37 3.75 3.59 17.15
C SER A 37 3.32 3.40 18.60
N LEU A 38 2.64 2.30 18.92
CA LEU A 38 2.20 1.98 20.29
C LEU A 38 3.37 1.72 21.27
N ILE A 39 4.45 1.05 20.83
CA ILE A 39 5.65 0.85 21.66
C ILE A 39 6.21 2.21 22.08
N PHE A 40 6.37 3.09 21.11
CA PHE A 40 6.94 4.40 21.30
C PHE A 40 6.01 5.30 22.15
N THR A 41 4.71 5.33 21.88
CA THR A 41 3.72 6.15 22.60
C THR A 41 3.48 5.67 24.03
N ASP A 42 3.24 4.38 24.25
CA ASP A 42 2.75 3.88 25.55
C ASP A 42 3.83 3.34 26.48
N PHE A 43 4.93 2.83 25.92
CA PHE A 43 5.96 2.16 26.72
C PHE A 43 7.21 3.02 26.90
N ILE A 44 7.62 3.75 25.86
CA ILE A 44 8.83 4.59 25.91
C ILE A 44 8.51 5.97 26.50
N HIS A 45 7.56 6.71 25.93
CA HIS A 45 7.21 8.04 26.46
C HIS A 45 6.23 7.97 27.63
N GLY A 46 5.36 6.96 27.66
CA GLY A 46 4.44 6.74 28.77
C GLY A 46 3.20 7.61 28.68
N ASN A 47 2.31 7.25 27.77
CA ASN A 47 1.00 7.88 27.62
C ASN A 47 0.17 7.82 28.92
N PRO A 48 -0.15 8.97 29.55
CA PRO A 48 -0.93 8.99 30.80
C PRO A 48 -2.41 8.66 30.60
N HIS A 49 -2.91 8.73 29.36
CA HIS A 49 -4.32 8.53 29.01
C HIS A 49 -4.67 7.08 28.62
N ARG A 50 -3.66 6.20 28.45
CA ARG A 50 -3.86 4.80 28.07
C ARG A 50 -3.04 3.87 28.96
N SER A 51 -3.69 2.85 29.52
CA SER A 51 -2.99 1.84 30.30
C SER A 51 -2.14 0.92 29.40
N LYS A 52 -1.00 0.43 29.92
CA LYS A 52 -0.11 -0.48 29.18
C LYS A 52 -0.81 -1.77 28.76
N SER A 53 -1.69 -2.32 29.61
CA SER A 53 -2.48 -3.51 29.28
C SER A 53 -3.40 -3.27 28.08
N ASN A 54 -4.05 -2.10 28.03
CA ASN A 54 -4.86 -1.72 26.87
C ASN A 54 -3.99 -1.55 25.61
N ALA A 55 -2.80 -0.94 25.74
CA ALA A 55 -1.87 -0.80 24.62
C ALA A 55 -1.42 -2.16 24.05
N VAL A 56 -1.12 -3.15 24.91
CA VAL A 56 -0.81 -4.53 24.45
C VAL A 56 -2.00 -5.13 23.70
N SER A 57 -3.22 -5.02 24.23
CA SER A 57 -4.42 -5.53 23.54
C SER A 57 -4.62 -4.87 22.18
N MET A 58 -4.36 -3.56 22.07
CA MET A 58 -4.39 -2.85 20.78
C MET A 58 -3.31 -3.35 19.81
N MET A 59 -2.11 -3.70 20.28
CA MET A 59 -1.05 -4.29 19.44
C MET A 59 -1.44 -5.66 18.87
N GLU A 60 -2.32 -6.40 19.53
CA GLU A 60 -2.77 -7.72 19.05
C GLU A 60 -3.92 -7.61 18.06
N ILE A 61 -4.93 -6.79 18.37
CA ILE A 61 -6.19 -6.76 17.62
C ILE A 61 -6.13 -5.77 16.46
N PHE A 62 -5.61 -4.57 16.67
CA PHE A 62 -5.71 -3.48 15.70
C PHE A 62 -4.90 -3.74 14.41
N PRO A 63 -3.67 -4.29 14.48
CA PRO A 63 -2.95 -4.74 13.28
C PRO A 63 -3.70 -5.75 12.42
N LEU A 64 -4.46 -6.66 13.02
CA LEU A 64 -5.22 -7.68 12.28
C LEU A 64 -6.36 -7.04 11.48
N ILE A 65 -7.12 -6.15 12.12
CA ILE A 65 -8.23 -5.42 11.48
C ILE A 65 -7.70 -4.54 10.36
N MET A 66 -6.69 -3.71 10.65
CA MET A 66 -6.10 -2.80 9.67
C MET A 66 -5.40 -3.56 8.55
N GLY A 67 -4.77 -4.69 8.84
CA GLY A 67 -4.17 -5.57 7.84
C GLY A 67 -5.22 -6.16 6.87
N PHE A 68 -6.36 -6.60 7.38
CA PHE A 68 -7.45 -7.10 6.54
C PHE A 68 -8.02 -6.01 5.63
N ILE A 69 -8.26 -4.81 6.17
CA ILE A 69 -8.70 -3.64 5.40
C ILE A 69 -7.66 -3.28 4.32
N ALA A 70 -6.38 -3.29 4.68
CA ALA A 70 -5.29 -2.99 3.75
C ALA A 70 -5.22 -3.98 2.58
N ILE A 71 -5.43 -5.28 2.82
CA ILE A 71 -5.49 -6.28 1.75
C ILE A 71 -6.62 -5.94 0.78
N ILE A 72 -7.83 -5.69 1.27
CA ILE A 72 -8.98 -5.32 0.43
C ILE A 72 -8.66 -4.05 -0.37
N GLY A 73 -8.10 -3.03 0.29
CA GLY A 73 -7.68 -1.79 -0.34
C GLY A 73 -6.69 -2.02 -1.48
N VAL A 74 -5.67 -2.88 -1.27
CA VAL A 74 -4.70 -3.24 -2.32
C VAL A 74 -5.40 -3.86 -3.53
N PHE A 75 -6.33 -4.78 -3.31
CA PHE A 75 -7.07 -5.38 -4.43
C PHE A 75 -7.87 -4.34 -5.20
N ILE A 76 -8.61 -3.46 -4.53
CA ILE A 76 -9.42 -2.47 -5.25
C ILE A 76 -8.54 -1.46 -6.00
N VAL A 77 -7.46 -0.99 -5.36
CA VAL A 77 -6.58 0.05 -5.91
C VAL A 77 -5.69 -0.46 -7.05
N PHE A 78 -5.14 -1.67 -6.92
CA PHE A 78 -4.14 -2.17 -7.87
C PHE A 78 -4.66 -3.18 -8.90
N SER A 79 -5.87 -3.74 -8.75
CA SER A 79 -6.33 -4.78 -9.68
C SER A 79 -6.37 -4.31 -11.14
N LEU A 80 -6.91 -3.11 -11.39
CA LEU A 80 -7.03 -2.60 -12.76
C LEU A 80 -5.66 -2.23 -13.36
N SER A 81 -4.79 -1.60 -12.58
CA SER A 81 -3.43 -1.28 -13.01
C SER A 81 -2.59 -2.52 -13.28
N GLN A 82 -2.71 -3.55 -12.43
CA GLN A 82 -2.10 -4.86 -12.66
C GLN A 82 -2.68 -5.57 -13.88
N ALA A 83 -3.99 -5.49 -14.12
CA ALA A 83 -4.61 -6.06 -15.32
C ALA A 83 -4.07 -5.46 -16.62
N ILE A 84 -3.85 -4.13 -16.66
CA ILE A 84 -3.21 -3.46 -17.79
C ILE A 84 -1.79 -4.01 -18.01
N GLN A 85 -1.00 -4.14 -16.94
CA GLN A 85 0.36 -4.66 -17.00
C GLN A 85 0.40 -6.13 -17.47
N VAL A 86 -0.56 -6.97 -17.06
CA VAL A 86 -0.74 -8.34 -17.57
C VAL A 86 -0.97 -8.34 -19.07
N ILE A 87 -1.90 -7.52 -19.56
CA ILE A 87 -2.24 -7.45 -20.97
C ILE A 87 -1.03 -7.02 -21.80
N MET A 88 -0.31 -5.99 -21.33
CA MET A 88 0.93 -5.53 -21.96
C MET A 88 1.97 -6.65 -22.02
N LEU A 89 2.24 -7.31 -20.89
CA LEU A 89 3.25 -8.36 -20.81
C LEU A 89 2.87 -9.54 -21.71
N ARG A 90 1.60 -9.97 -21.71
CA ARG A 90 1.11 -11.04 -22.57
C ARG A 90 1.30 -10.73 -24.06
N LYS A 91 1.14 -9.47 -24.49
CA LYS A 91 1.30 -9.05 -25.89
C LYS A 91 2.77 -8.87 -26.27
N LEU A 92 3.58 -8.32 -25.37
CA LEU A 92 4.97 -7.94 -25.65
C LEU A 92 5.97 -9.05 -25.38
N TYR A 93 5.74 -9.90 -24.38
CA TYR A 93 6.69 -10.95 -23.97
C TYR A 93 6.97 -11.98 -25.08
N PRO A 94 5.99 -12.45 -25.87
CA PRO A 94 6.26 -13.38 -26.97
C PRO A 94 7.16 -12.79 -28.08
N ALA A 95 7.06 -11.47 -28.31
CA ALA A 95 7.82 -10.80 -29.36
C ALA A 95 9.20 -10.29 -28.89
N PHE A 96 9.27 -9.77 -27.66
CA PHE A 96 10.45 -9.06 -27.15
C PHE A 96 11.12 -9.74 -25.96
N GLY A 97 10.59 -10.88 -25.49
CA GLY A 97 11.09 -11.61 -24.33
C GLY A 97 11.23 -10.68 -23.12
N ARG A 98 12.38 -10.75 -22.43
CA ARG A 98 12.68 -9.94 -21.24
C ARG A 98 12.59 -8.42 -21.47
N ARG A 99 12.82 -7.94 -22.70
CA ARG A 99 12.75 -6.49 -22.99
C ARG A 99 11.34 -5.94 -22.82
N SER A 100 10.31 -6.79 -22.87
CA SER A 100 8.94 -6.43 -22.52
C SER A 100 8.80 -5.82 -21.12
N CYS A 101 9.59 -6.26 -20.14
CA CYS A 101 9.57 -5.70 -18.79
C CYS A 101 9.97 -4.22 -18.76
N LEU A 102 10.87 -3.79 -19.66
CA LEU A 102 11.24 -2.37 -19.78
C LEU A 102 10.08 -1.55 -20.33
N PHE A 103 9.36 -2.05 -21.33
CA PHE A 103 8.16 -1.37 -21.86
C PHE A 103 7.05 -1.25 -20.81
N VAL A 104 6.84 -2.29 -20.00
CA VAL A 104 5.90 -2.24 -18.88
C VAL A 104 6.36 -1.20 -17.84
N ALA A 105 7.65 -1.19 -17.50
CA ALA A 105 8.21 -0.20 -16.57
C ALA A 105 8.06 1.25 -17.09
N LEU A 106 8.28 1.48 -18.39
CA LEU A 106 8.11 2.79 -19.02
C LEU A 106 6.64 3.24 -19.09
N ALA A 107 5.68 2.32 -19.06
CA ALA A 107 4.26 2.64 -19.01
C ALA A 107 3.74 2.91 -17.58
N THR A 108 4.53 2.61 -16.54
CA THR A 108 4.17 2.83 -15.13
C THR A 108 3.66 4.26 -14.85
N PRO A 109 4.27 5.33 -15.38
CA PRO A 109 3.77 6.69 -15.20
C PRO A 109 2.32 6.90 -15.67
N LEU A 110 1.90 6.22 -16.74
CA LEU A 110 0.52 6.27 -17.24
C LEU A 110 -0.40 5.36 -16.42
N VAL A 111 0.07 4.15 -16.09
CA VAL A 111 -0.69 3.19 -15.27
C VAL A 111 -0.97 3.75 -13.87
N THR A 112 -0.09 4.59 -13.35
CA THR A 112 -0.26 5.30 -12.07
C THR A 112 -1.53 6.14 -12.03
N ILE A 113 -1.95 6.74 -13.15
CA ILE A 113 -3.17 7.55 -13.21
C ILE A 113 -4.38 6.67 -12.87
N VAL A 114 -4.41 5.45 -13.40
CA VAL A 114 -5.47 4.47 -13.11
C VAL A 114 -5.49 4.10 -11.63
N THR A 115 -4.32 3.80 -11.06
CA THR A 115 -4.16 3.51 -9.63
C THR A 115 -4.64 4.66 -8.75
N TRP A 116 -4.30 5.90 -9.12
CA TRP A 116 -4.76 7.09 -8.41
C TRP A 116 -6.28 7.19 -8.41
N TYR A 117 -6.92 7.07 -9.58
CA TYR A 117 -8.38 7.12 -9.64
C TYR A 117 -9.02 5.99 -8.82
N SER A 118 -8.48 4.77 -8.88
CA SER A 118 -8.98 3.67 -8.05
C SER A 118 -8.84 3.93 -6.54
N TYR A 119 -7.84 4.71 -6.11
CA TYR A 119 -7.66 5.13 -4.72
C TYR A 119 -8.53 6.32 -4.31
N ASP A 120 -8.63 7.34 -5.17
CA ASP A 120 -9.41 8.57 -4.93
C ASP A 120 -10.90 8.28 -4.71
N TYR A 121 -11.45 7.27 -5.41
CA TYR A 121 -12.84 6.82 -5.20
C TYR A 121 -13.07 6.07 -3.88
N LEU A 122 -12.03 5.48 -3.27
CA LEU A 122 -12.13 4.78 -1.97
C LEU A 122 -11.92 5.70 -0.78
N THR A 123 -11.12 6.74 -0.98
CA THR A 123 -10.82 7.76 0.01
C THR A 123 -11.18 9.12 -0.55
N PRO A 124 -12.46 9.33 -0.98
CA PRO A 124 -12.87 10.68 -1.30
C PRO A 124 -12.62 11.47 -0.03
N THR A 125 -11.80 12.51 -0.13
CA THR A 125 -11.17 13.17 1.02
C THR A 125 -12.19 13.86 1.96
N ASN A 126 -13.48 13.62 1.72
CA ASN A 126 -14.66 14.25 2.27
C ASN A 126 -15.76 13.24 2.67
N PHE A 127 -15.42 12.04 3.18
CA PHE A 127 -16.38 11.32 4.04
C PHE A 127 -16.37 11.96 5.45
N SER A 128 -16.86 13.20 5.55
CA SER A 128 -17.26 13.74 6.85
C SER A 128 -18.57 13.05 7.23
N PHE A 129 -18.53 12.14 8.20
CA PHE A 129 -19.73 11.61 8.85
C PHE A 129 -20.47 12.68 9.70
N VAL A 130 -20.07 13.95 9.60
CA VAL A 130 -20.56 15.07 10.40
C VAL A 130 -20.73 16.29 9.48
N GLY A 131 -21.98 16.65 9.19
CA GLY A 131 -22.40 18.01 8.77
C GLY A 131 -21.91 18.52 7.41
N ALA A 132 -22.84 19.07 6.62
CA ALA A 132 -22.61 19.56 5.27
C ALA A 132 -21.75 20.85 5.15
N ASP A 133 -21.26 21.41 6.26
CA ASP A 133 -20.86 22.84 6.27
C ASP A 133 -19.39 23.13 6.59
N TRP A 134 -18.50 22.14 6.67
CA TRP A 134 -17.06 22.39 6.89
C TRP A 134 -16.18 21.51 6.01
N VAL A 135 -16.06 21.86 4.73
CA VAL A 135 -15.18 21.15 3.79
C VAL A 135 -14.48 22.16 2.87
N PRO A 136 -13.13 22.28 2.88
CA PRO A 136 -12.44 22.90 1.74
C PRO A 136 -12.80 22.12 0.48
N PRO A 137 -13.26 22.77 -0.60
CA PRO A 137 -14.02 22.09 -1.65
C PRO A 137 -13.27 20.88 -2.20
N TYR A 138 -13.87 19.69 -2.14
CA TYR A 138 -14.16 19.04 -3.42
C TYR A 138 -12.98 18.85 -4.40
N GLN A 139 -11.73 18.56 -4.01
CA GLN A 139 -10.61 18.51 -4.98
C GLN A 139 -10.54 17.15 -5.70
N HIS A 140 -11.48 16.87 -6.61
CA HIS A 140 -11.33 15.84 -7.64
C HIS A 140 -10.17 16.27 -8.54
N GLY A 141 -9.02 15.63 -8.40
CA GLY A 141 -7.87 16.00 -9.23
C GLY A 141 -6.57 15.37 -8.78
N ILE A 142 -5.78 14.99 -9.77
CA ILE A 142 -4.42 14.53 -9.56
C ILE A 142 -3.50 15.74 -9.45
N SER A 143 -3.15 16.12 -8.22
CA SER A 143 -2.10 17.13 -7.99
C SER A 143 -0.73 16.51 -8.23
N PHE A 144 0.31 17.33 -8.42
CA PHE A 144 1.68 16.82 -8.57
C PHE A 144 2.09 15.93 -7.38
N THR A 145 1.79 16.36 -6.15
CA THR A 145 2.10 15.57 -4.94
C THR A 145 1.37 14.24 -4.94
N ARG A 146 0.05 14.23 -5.23
CA ARG A 146 -0.76 13.00 -5.31
C ARG A 146 -0.28 12.07 -6.41
N TYR A 147 0.11 12.63 -7.56
CA TYR A 147 0.69 11.88 -8.67
C TYR A 147 2.00 11.20 -8.27
N PHE A 148 2.97 11.94 -7.73
CA PHE A 148 4.29 11.40 -7.41
C PHE A 148 4.26 10.39 -6.26
N LEU A 149 3.38 10.60 -5.27
CA LEU A 149 3.14 9.62 -4.22
C LEU A 149 2.58 8.32 -4.80
N THR A 150 1.52 8.42 -5.62
CA THR A 150 0.94 7.25 -6.28
C THR A 150 1.95 6.56 -7.19
N LEU A 151 2.77 7.35 -7.90
CA LEU A 151 3.82 6.83 -8.77
C LEU A 151 4.85 6.05 -7.98
N ALA A 152 5.28 6.54 -6.82
CA ALA A 152 6.22 5.84 -5.96
C ALA A 152 5.69 4.45 -5.54
N TYR A 153 4.44 4.39 -5.07
CA TYR A 153 3.79 3.12 -4.71
C TYR A 153 3.61 2.21 -5.93
N GLN A 154 3.11 2.76 -7.05
CA GLN A 154 2.89 2.00 -8.28
C GLN A 154 4.20 1.46 -8.85
N CYS A 155 5.29 2.21 -8.80
CA CYS A 155 6.63 1.76 -9.18
C CYS A 155 7.12 0.60 -8.32
N MET A 156 6.92 0.66 -6.99
CA MET A 156 7.30 -0.45 -6.11
C MET A 156 6.53 -1.72 -6.43
N VAL A 157 5.20 -1.62 -6.59
CA VAL A 157 4.34 -2.77 -6.94
C VAL A 157 4.71 -3.32 -8.32
N THR A 158 4.93 -2.47 -9.32
CA THR A 158 5.33 -2.90 -10.67
C THR A 158 6.70 -3.56 -10.65
N ALA A 159 7.69 -2.99 -9.96
CA ALA A 159 9.02 -3.58 -9.84
C ALA A 159 8.94 -4.97 -9.19
N PHE A 160 8.18 -5.10 -8.09
CA PHE A 160 7.94 -6.40 -7.45
C PHE A 160 7.28 -7.39 -8.41
N SER A 161 6.18 -7.01 -9.07
CA SER A 161 5.46 -7.88 -10.02
C SER A 161 6.35 -8.35 -11.16
N LEU A 162 7.18 -7.47 -11.74
CA LEU A 162 8.09 -7.80 -12.83
C LEU A 162 9.23 -8.72 -12.37
N LEU A 163 9.82 -8.47 -11.20
CA LEU A 163 10.86 -9.35 -10.63
C LEU A 163 10.28 -10.72 -10.28
N TYR A 164 9.12 -10.76 -9.64
CA TYR A 164 8.43 -11.99 -9.29
C TYR A 164 8.12 -12.83 -10.54
N PHE A 165 7.66 -12.17 -11.62
CA PHE A 165 7.43 -12.80 -12.91
C PHE A 165 8.72 -13.30 -13.59
N ASP A 166 9.79 -12.50 -13.67
CA ASP A 166 11.06 -12.91 -14.32
C ASP A 166 11.70 -14.12 -13.62
N TYR A 167 11.64 -14.16 -12.28
CA TYR A 167 12.12 -15.31 -11.52
C TYR A 167 11.30 -16.58 -11.79
N GLU A 168 9.99 -16.45 -11.92
CA GLU A 168 9.09 -17.57 -12.20
C GLU A 168 9.27 -18.13 -13.61
N VAL A 169 9.33 -17.27 -14.63
CA VAL A 169 9.56 -17.73 -16.02
C VAL A 169 10.91 -18.43 -16.15
N ARG A 170 11.92 -17.97 -15.40
CA ARG A 170 13.25 -18.61 -15.35
C ARG A 170 13.30 -19.85 -14.47
N LYS A 171 12.20 -20.24 -13.82
CA LYS A 171 12.14 -21.33 -12.83
C LYS A 171 13.18 -21.16 -11.71
N ARG A 172 13.49 -19.91 -11.34
CA ARG A 172 14.42 -19.55 -10.26
C ARG A 172 13.67 -19.40 -8.94
N SER A 173 14.40 -19.56 -7.84
CA SER A 173 13.85 -19.36 -6.50
C SER A 173 13.43 -17.91 -6.28
N LYS A 174 12.13 -17.69 -6.03
CA LYS A 174 11.54 -16.37 -5.71
C LYS A 174 11.88 -15.88 -4.30
N LYS A 175 12.53 -16.70 -3.48
CA LYS A 175 12.82 -16.42 -2.07
C LYS A 175 13.58 -15.11 -1.87
N SER A 176 14.58 -14.82 -2.71
CA SER A 176 15.36 -13.59 -2.59
C SER A 176 14.52 -12.33 -2.83
N VAL A 177 13.61 -12.38 -3.81
CA VAL A 177 12.69 -11.26 -4.08
C VAL A 177 11.75 -11.06 -2.90
N LEU A 178 11.14 -12.15 -2.41
CA LEU A 178 10.22 -12.10 -1.27
C LEU A 178 10.91 -11.60 0.01
N LEU A 179 12.10 -12.10 0.32
CA LEU A 179 12.88 -11.68 1.49
C LEU A 179 13.34 -10.23 1.39
N GLY A 180 13.77 -9.79 0.20
CA GLY A 180 14.15 -8.39 -0.04
C GLY A 180 12.96 -7.45 0.16
N THR A 181 11.80 -7.78 -0.42
CA THR A 181 10.58 -6.98 -0.24
C THR A 181 10.08 -7.02 1.20
N LEU A 182 10.19 -8.16 1.90
CA LEU A 182 9.86 -8.28 3.31
C LEU A 182 10.70 -7.34 4.17
N LEU A 183 12.02 -7.29 3.94
CA LEU A 183 12.92 -6.40 4.69
C LEU A 183 12.55 -4.93 4.47
N ILE A 184 12.32 -4.52 3.21
CA ILE A 184 11.89 -3.15 2.89
C ILE A 184 10.55 -2.82 3.57
N THR A 185 9.62 -3.77 3.57
CA THR A 185 8.29 -3.63 4.20
C THR A 185 8.41 -3.37 5.70
N ILE A 186 9.24 -4.14 6.40
CA ILE A 186 9.46 -3.97 7.85
C ILE A 186 10.10 -2.61 8.13
N ILE A 187 11.13 -2.21 7.36
CA ILE A 187 11.80 -0.91 7.53
C ILE A 187 10.81 0.24 7.29
N ALA A 188 10.04 0.19 6.21
CA ALA A 188 9.06 1.22 5.88
C ALA A 188 7.97 1.34 6.96
N GLY A 189 7.44 0.20 7.43
CA GLY A 189 6.48 0.17 8.53
C GLY A 189 7.05 0.74 9.82
N ALA A 190 8.28 0.39 10.17
CA ALA A 190 8.92 0.90 11.38
C ALA A 190 9.17 2.42 11.32
N LEU A 191 9.66 2.93 10.18
CA LEU A 191 9.85 4.37 9.98
C LEU A 191 8.54 5.14 10.05
N TRP A 192 7.47 4.61 9.44
CA TRP A 192 6.15 5.23 9.49
C TRP A 192 5.58 5.22 10.92
N GLY A 193 5.67 4.10 11.63
CA GLY A 193 5.22 3.98 13.01
C GLY A 193 5.97 4.90 13.96
N TYR A 194 7.28 5.07 13.76
CA TYR A 194 8.07 6.03 14.52
C TYR A 194 7.63 7.47 14.23
N HIS A 195 7.40 7.83 12.97
CA HIS A 195 6.89 9.15 12.61
C HIS A 195 5.53 9.43 13.25
N ASP A 196 4.59 8.48 13.18
CA ASP A 196 3.28 8.59 13.81
C ASP A 196 3.38 8.79 15.34
N ALA A 197 4.26 8.04 16.01
CA ALA A 197 4.52 8.25 17.44
C ALA A 197 5.05 9.66 17.72
N THR A 198 5.99 10.17 16.90
CA THR A 198 6.52 11.54 17.09
C THR A 198 5.46 12.63 16.96
N VAL A 199 4.49 12.43 16.06
CA VAL A 199 3.36 13.34 15.92
C VAL A 199 2.45 13.23 17.15
N GLN A 200 2.17 12.03 17.64
CA GLN A 200 1.37 11.83 18.85
C GLN A 200 2.01 12.45 20.10
N TYR A 201 3.33 12.42 20.25
CA TYR A 201 4.03 13.08 21.37
C TYR A 201 3.75 14.56 21.43
N HIS A 202 3.78 15.25 20.28
CA HIS A 202 3.52 16.69 20.24
C HIS A 202 2.16 17.03 20.87
N PHE A 203 1.14 16.20 20.65
CA PHE A 203 -0.19 16.40 21.23
C PHE A 203 -0.30 15.98 22.70
N ILE A 204 0.48 14.98 23.13
CA ILE A 204 0.51 14.53 24.53
C ILE A 204 1.23 15.57 25.41
N ASP A 205 2.33 16.14 24.92
CA ASP A 205 3.15 17.10 25.67
C ASP A 205 2.57 18.53 25.63
N ASN A 206 1.84 18.89 24.55
CA ASN A 206 1.16 20.18 24.40
C ASN A 206 -0.36 19.99 24.25
N PRO A 207 -1.09 19.65 25.32
CA PRO A 207 -2.54 19.42 25.25
C PRO A 207 -3.34 20.68 24.86
N ALA A 208 -2.75 21.88 24.94
CA ALA A 208 -3.37 23.12 24.47
C ALA A 208 -3.50 23.21 22.93
N ASP A 209 -2.70 22.42 22.19
CA ASP A 209 -2.78 22.30 20.73
C ASP A 209 -3.70 21.16 20.27
N SER A 210 -4.37 20.49 21.21
CA SER A 210 -5.41 19.52 20.88
C SER A 210 -6.67 20.28 20.42
N PRO A 211 -7.29 19.91 19.29
CA PRO A 211 -8.49 20.59 18.81
C PRO A 211 -9.59 20.47 19.88
N SER A 212 -10.00 21.62 20.43
CA SER A 212 -11.02 21.68 21.47
C SER A 212 -12.37 21.25 20.91
N ILE A 213 -12.99 20.28 21.58
CA ILE A 213 -14.34 19.75 21.27
C ILE A 213 -15.44 20.82 21.45
N THR A 214 -15.09 22.02 21.92
CA THR A 214 -16.04 23.11 22.24
C THR A 214 -16.33 24.09 21.12
N ASP A 215 -15.68 23.99 19.95
CA ASP A 215 -16.00 24.85 18.81
C ASP A 215 -16.92 24.12 17.82
N SER A 216 -18.14 23.81 18.30
CA SER A 216 -19.28 23.37 17.49
C SER A 216 -20.33 24.47 17.39
#